data_AF-N1JNK1-F1
#
_entry.id   AF-N1JNK1-F1
#
_cell.length_a   1.000
_cell.length_b   1.000
_cell.length_c   1.000
_cell.angle_alpha   90.00
_cell.angle_beta   90.00
_cell.angle_gamma   90.00
#
_symmetry.space_group_name_H-M   'P 1'
#
loop_
_entity.id
_entity.type
_entity.pdbx_description
1 polymer ?
#
loop_
_entity_poly.entity_id
_entity_poly.type
_entity_poly.pdbx_seq_one_letter_code
_entity_poly.pdbx_strand_id
1 'polypeptide(L)'
;MKPINHASILAILGFFQASGALSFDCNGVQFTDDYVSRSVDWATTKFEAPLDEKHRLEFDARYFYYPLLASGEIYKFGMARENHYVRVERVSRARQVVRVSDASQPPNSRVNENPMLCSSVD
;
A
#
# COMPACT_ATOMS: atom_id res chain seq x y z
N MET A 1 -39.76 -52.26 1.10
CA MET A 1 -39.32 -51.58 -0.14
C MET A 1 -39.60 -50.08 0.00
N LYS A 2 -38.67 -49.25 -0.51
CA LYS A 2 -38.63 -47.76 -0.61
C LYS A 2 -39.93 -47.14 -1.21
N PRO A 3 -40.22 -45.82 -1.08
CA PRO A 3 -39.24 -44.74 -1.30
C PRO A 3 -39.18 -43.57 -0.30
N ILE A 4 -37.98 -42.98 -0.32
CA ILE A 4 -37.60 -41.64 0.13
C ILE A 4 -37.93 -40.69 -1.04
N ASN A 5 -38.63 -39.59 -0.78
CA ASN A 5 -38.68 -38.40 -1.64
C ASN A 5 -38.53 -37.18 -0.73
N HIS A 6 -37.35 -36.58 -0.70
CA HIS A 6 -36.86 -35.53 -1.59
C HIS A 6 -37.27 -34.12 -1.13
N ALA A 7 -36.23 -33.42 -0.70
CA ALA A 7 -35.99 -32.01 -0.96
C ALA A 7 -36.93 -30.98 -0.30
N SER A 8 -36.43 -30.39 0.78
CA SER A 8 -36.48 -28.94 0.91
C SER A 8 -35.10 -28.47 1.37
N ILE A 9 -34.17 -28.46 0.42
CA ILE A 9 -32.98 -27.62 0.49
C ILE A 9 -33.42 -26.29 -0.12
N LEU A 10 -33.61 -25.26 0.70
CA LEU A 10 -33.64 -23.89 0.20
C LEU A 10 -32.67 -23.06 1.04
N ALA A 11 -31.49 -22.89 0.44
CA ALA A 11 -30.69 -21.68 0.38
C ALA A 11 -30.70 -20.80 1.63
N ILE A 12 -29.72 -21.03 2.50
CA ILE A 12 -29.15 -19.93 3.29
C ILE A 12 -28.41 -19.05 2.29
N LEU A 13 -29.07 -18.00 1.82
CA LEU A 13 -28.44 -16.85 1.18
C LEU A 13 -27.46 -16.26 2.19
N GLY A 14 -26.20 -16.70 2.08
CA GLY A 14 -25.08 -16.04 2.72
C GLY A 14 -25.02 -14.62 2.18
N PHE A 15 -25.45 -13.65 2.98
CA PHE A 15 -25.08 -12.27 2.81
C PHE A 15 -23.57 -12.15 3.07
N PHE A 16 -22.76 -12.52 2.09
CA PHE A 16 -21.42 -11.97 2.00
C PHE A 16 -21.60 -10.51 1.59
N GLN A 17 -21.61 -9.61 2.57
CA GLN A 17 -21.18 -8.25 2.33
C GLN A 17 -19.75 -8.37 1.78
N ALA A 18 -19.62 -8.25 0.45
CA ALA A 18 -18.35 -7.98 -0.18
C ALA A 18 -17.98 -6.55 0.23
N SER A 19 -17.45 -6.41 1.44
CA SER A 19 -16.64 -5.25 1.78
C SER A 19 -15.44 -5.33 0.86
N GLY A 20 -15.51 -4.64 -0.28
CA GLY A 20 -14.35 -4.47 -1.15
C GLY A 20 -13.23 -3.91 -0.29
N ALA A 21 -12.15 -4.68 -0.13
CA ALA A 21 -10.98 -4.16 0.56
C ALA A 21 -10.31 -3.19 -0.41
N LEU A 22 -10.19 -1.92 0.00
CA LEU A 22 -9.52 -0.89 -0.79
C LEU A 22 -8.18 -1.43 -1.32
N SER A 23 -7.97 -1.27 -2.62
CA SER A 23 -6.76 -1.70 -3.29
C SER A 23 -6.25 -0.62 -4.25
N PHE A 24 -5.00 -0.74 -4.65
CA PHE A 24 -4.33 0.20 -5.53
C PHE A 24 -3.85 -0.54 -6.78
N ASP A 25 -4.29 -0.09 -7.95
CA ASP A 25 -3.87 -0.60 -9.24
C ASP A 25 -2.79 0.32 -9.84
N CYS A 26 -1.58 -0.23 -9.95
CA CYS A 26 -0.41 0.38 -10.56
C CYS A 26 -0.11 -0.23 -11.95
N ASN A 27 -1.03 -0.10 -12.91
CA ASN A 27 -0.95 -0.67 -14.27
C ASN A 27 -0.91 -2.21 -14.29
N GLY A 28 -1.87 -2.84 -13.61
CA GLY A 28 -2.03 -4.30 -13.54
C GLY A 28 -1.33 -4.95 -12.35
N VAL A 29 -0.55 -4.19 -11.57
CA VAL A 29 -0.01 -4.63 -10.28
C VAL A 29 -0.91 -4.11 -9.18
N GLN A 30 -1.49 -5.02 -8.40
CA GLN A 30 -2.42 -4.68 -7.32
C GLN A 30 -1.76 -4.74 -5.96
N PHE A 31 -2.00 -3.71 -5.15
CA PHE A 31 -1.59 -3.64 -3.75
C PHE A 31 -2.81 -3.45 -2.86
N THR A 32 -2.99 -4.30 -1.85
CA THR A 32 -4.07 -4.11 -0.87
C THR A 32 -3.72 -3.00 0.11
N ASP A 33 -4.73 -2.32 0.64
CA ASP A 33 -4.52 -1.29 1.68
C ASP A 33 -3.80 -1.85 2.92
N ASP A 34 -4.11 -3.08 3.33
CA ASP A 34 -3.42 -3.78 4.42
C ASP A 34 -1.92 -3.95 4.17
N TYR A 35 -1.52 -4.27 2.93
CA TYR A 35 -0.12 -4.39 2.57
C TYR A 35 0.59 -3.04 2.56
N VAL A 36 -0.06 -2.01 2.00
CA VAL A 36 0.48 -0.64 1.98
C VAL A 36 0.63 -0.11 3.40
N SER A 37 -0.35 -0.33 4.28
CA SER A 37 -0.31 0.04 5.70
C SER A 37 0.91 -0.56 6.41
N ARG A 38 1.08 -1.88 6.34
CA ARG A 38 2.22 -2.56 6.97
C ARG A 38 3.57 -2.09 6.43
N SER A 39 3.64 -1.76 5.14
CA SER A 39 4.84 -1.22 4.51
C SER A 39 5.19 0.17 5.06
N VAL A 40 4.20 1.05 5.21
CA VAL A 40 4.37 2.39 5.81
C VAL A 40 4.81 2.29 7.27
N ASP A 41 4.19 1.42 8.07
CA ASP A 41 4.50 1.26 9.49
C ASP A 41 5.95 0.78 9.67
N TRP A 42 6.35 -0.23 8.89
CA TRP A 42 7.72 -0.73 8.88
C TRP A 42 8.72 0.36 8.49
N ALA A 43 8.42 1.10 7.43
CA ALA A 43 9.28 2.13 6.90
C ALA A 43 9.46 3.30 7.88
N THR A 44 8.36 3.76 8.49
CA THR A 44 8.36 4.78 9.54
C THR A 44 9.24 4.34 10.72
N THR A 45 9.04 3.12 11.20
CA THR A 45 9.79 2.57 12.35
C THR A 45 11.29 2.46 12.08
N LYS A 46 11.69 2.16 10.83
CA LYS A 46 13.09 1.91 10.48
C LYS A 46 13.85 3.15 10.04
N PHE A 47 13.18 4.09 9.37
CA PHE A 47 13.86 5.14 8.61
C PHE A 47 13.45 6.55 9.01
N GLU A 48 12.34 6.72 9.73
CA GLU A 48 11.90 8.02 10.19
C GLU A 48 12.27 8.20 11.66
N ALA A 49 13.21 9.12 11.92
CA ALA A 49 13.43 9.60 13.28
C ALA A 49 12.14 10.28 13.77
N PRO A 50 11.81 10.22 15.08
CA PRO A 50 10.69 10.98 15.61
C PRO A 50 10.89 12.45 15.25
N LEU A 51 10.00 12.98 14.42
CA LEU A 51 9.99 14.39 14.07
C LEU A 51 9.54 15.13 15.33
N ASP A 52 10.47 15.66 16.12
CA ASP A 52 10.08 16.67 17.09
C ASP A 52 9.52 17.89 16.33
N GLU A 53 8.67 18.66 17.01
CA GLU A 53 7.92 19.74 16.40
C GLU A 53 8.82 20.85 15.84
N LYS A 54 10.06 20.96 16.34
CA LYS A 54 11.05 21.93 15.89
C LYS A 54 11.69 21.54 14.55
N HIS A 55 11.92 20.25 14.32
CA HIS A 55 12.50 19.77 13.07
C HIS A 55 11.46 19.60 11.94
N ARG A 56 10.15 19.64 12.22
CA ARG A 56 9.10 19.53 11.16
C ARG A 56 9.24 20.55 10.03
N LEU A 57 9.81 21.73 10.30
CA LEU A 57 10.00 22.81 9.34
C LEU A 57 11.34 22.76 8.59
N GLU A 58 12.27 21.89 9.01
CA GLU A 58 13.64 21.81 8.45
C GLU A 58 13.79 20.75 7.33
N PHE A 59 12.71 20.06 6.96
CA PHE A 59 12.75 19.08 5.88
C PHE A 59 12.51 19.75 4.53
N ASP A 60 13.59 19.89 3.74
CA ASP A 60 13.52 20.33 2.35
C ASP A 60 12.62 19.45 1.47
N ALA A 61 12.34 18.20 1.89
CA ALA A 61 11.48 17.28 1.17
C ALA A 61 10.14 17.03 1.87
N ARG A 62 9.05 17.31 1.14
CA ARG A 62 7.66 17.13 1.55
C ARG A 62 7.26 15.67 1.77
N TYR A 63 7.84 14.77 0.99
CA TYR A 63 7.47 13.36 0.96
C TYR A 63 8.60 12.42 1.36
N PHE A 64 8.20 11.29 1.91
CA PHE A 64 8.99 10.10 2.13
C PHE A 64 8.54 9.01 1.16
N TYR A 65 9.47 8.37 0.45
CA TYR A 65 9.16 7.29 -0.49
C TYR A 65 9.64 5.93 0.02
N TYR A 66 8.79 4.92 -0.12
CA TYR A 66 9.12 3.54 0.23
C TYR A 66 8.73 2.54 -0.86
N PRO A 67 9.64 1.61 -1.27
CA PRO A 67 9.32 0.64 -2.31
C PRO A 67 8.21 -0.33 -1.89
N LEU A 68 7.35 -0.66 -2.84
CA LEU A 68 6.39 -1.76 -2.79
C LEU A 68 6.83 -2.84 -3.77
N LEU A 69 6.67 -4.10 -3.38
CA LEU A 69 7.04 -5.26 -4.18
C LEU A 69 5.78 -5.96 -4.69
N ALA A 70 5.72 -6.28 -5.97
CA ALA A 70 4.60 -7.01 -6.56
C ALA A 70 4.40 -8.40 -5.93
N SER A 71 5.44 -8.95 -5.28
CA SER A 71 5.35 -10.18 -4.49
C SER A 71 4.47 -10.06 -3.23
N GLY A 72 4.16 -8.85 -2.77
CA GLY A 72 3.49 -8.60 -1.49
C GLY A 72 4.39 -8.76 -0.27
N GLU A 73 5.69 -8.97 -0.46
CA GLU A 73 6.67 -8.95 0.63
C GLU A 73 7.01 -7.51 1.05
N ILE A 74 7.28 -7.30 2.33
CA ILE A 74 7.80 -6.02 2.80
C ILE A 74 9.24 -5.87 2.32
N TYR A 75 9.50 -4.83 1.52
CA TYR A 75 10.85 -4.52 1.06
C TYR A 75 11.84 -4.45 2.23
N LYS A 76 13.05 -4.97 2.03
CA LYS A 76 14.19 -4.86 2.95
C LYS A 76 15.42 -4.46 2.16
N PHE A 77 16.37 -3.81 2.82
CA PHE A 77 17.59 -3.35 2.17
C PHE A 77 18.34 -4.52 1.49
N GLY A 78 18.76 -4.32 0.25
CA GLY A 78 19.42 -5.34 -0.57
C GLY A 78 18.48 -6.15 -1.46
N MET A 79 17.16 -6.02 -1.32
CA MET A 79 16.20 -6.60 -2.27
C MET A 79 16.20 -5.82 -3.58
N ALA A 80 15.84 -6.49 -4.68
CA ALA A 80 15.60 -5.83 -5.96
C ALA A 80 14.45 -4.84 -5.81
N ARG A 81 14.63 -3.62 -6.34
CA ARG A 81 13.60 -2.57 -6.32
C ARG A 81 12.76 -2.64 -7.58
N GLU A 82 11.50 -2.29 -7.41
CA GLU A 82 10.55 -2.09 -8.50
C GLU A 82 10.20 -0.61 -8.64
N ASN A 83 9.37 -0.28 -9.62
CA ASN A 83 8.92 1.10 -9.88
C ASN A 83 7.69 1.50 -9.05
N HIS A 84 7.22 0.64 -8.13
CA HIS A 84 6.04 0.86 -7.30
C HIS A 84 6.45 1.35 -5.91
N TYR A 85 5.85 2.44 -5.44
CA TYR A 85 6.19 3.03 -4.15
C TYR A 85 4.92 3.47 -3.42
N VAL A 86 5.00 3.52 -2.10
CA VAL A 86 4.12 4.37 -1.29
C VAL A 86 4.90 5.63 -0.96
N ARG A 87 4.30 6.79 -1.23
CA ARG A 87 4.78 8.08 -0.73
C ARG A 87 3.92 8.54 0.43
N VAL A 88 4.57 9.07 1.46
CA VAL A 88 3.93 9.58 2.67
C VAL A 88 4.31 11.04 2.83
N GLU A 89 3.32 11.92 2.90
CA GLU A 89 3.54 13.33 3.24
C GLU A 89 3.95 13.43 4.71
N ARG A 90 5.10 14.03 4.99
CA ARG A 90 5.69 14.00 6.34
C ARG A 90 4.82 14.69 7.39
N VAL A 91 4.18 15.80 7.00
CA VAL A 91 3.43 16.67 7.93
C VAL A 91 2.04 16.11 8.22
N SER A 92 1.27 15.75 7.18
CA SER A 92 -0.11 15.27 7.31
C SER A 92 -0.21 13.76 7.54
N ARG A 93 0.87 13.02 7.24
CA ARG A 93 0.90 11.55 7.16
C ARG A 93 0.00 10.98 6.06
N ALA A 94 -0.52 11.82 5.16
CA ALA A 94 -1.29 11.37 4.01
C ALA A 94 -0.41 10.47 3.12
N ARG A 95 -0.94 9.31 2.74
CA ARG A 95 -0.23 8.33 1.92
C ARG A 95 -0.85 8.23 0.54
N GLN A 96 -0.02 7.95 -0.45
CA GLN A 96 -0.44 7.72 -1.83
C GLN A 96 0.44 6.63 -2.43
N VAL A 97 -0.16 5.72 -3.19
CA VAL A 97 0.59 4.73 -3.97
C VAL A 97 0.89 5.31 -5.34
N VAL A 98 2.14 5.19 -5.75
CA VAL A 98 2.69 5.88 -6.91
C VAL A 98 3.60 4.98 -7.72
N ARG A 99 3.77 5.34 -8.98
CA ARG A 99 4.81 4.82 -9.86
C ARG A 99 5.85 5.88 -10.14
N VAL A 100 7.10 5.53 -9.90
CA VAL A 100 8.25 6.36 -10.27
C VAL A 100 8.82 5.87 -11.61
N SER A 101 9.44 6.77 -12.37
CA SER A 101 10.06 6.43 -13.65
C SER A 101 11.35 5.63 -13.50
N ASP A 102 12.00 5.70 -12.33
CA ASP A 102 13.28 5.06 -12.07
C ASP A 102 13.30 4.36 -10.70
N ALA A 103 13.40 3.02 -10.69
CA ALA A 103 13.58 2.20 -9.49
C ALA A 103 14.94 2.42 -8.78
N SER A 104 15.87 3.17 -9.38
CA SER A 104 17.15 3.51 -8.76
C SER A 104 17.00 4.43 -7.56
N GLN A 105 15.82 5.05 -7.39
CA GLN A 105 15.52 5.90 -6.26
C GLN A 105 15.66 5.14 -4.93
N PRO A 106 16.53 5.60 -4.01
CA PRO A 106 16.76 4.89 -2.77
C PRO A 106 15.50 4.86 -1.88
N PRO A 107 15.32 3.81 -1.07
CA PRO A 107 14.29 3.81 -0.03
C PRO A 107 14.53 4.98 0.92
N ASN A 108 13.47 5.60 1.46
CA ASN A 108 13.54 6.84 2.24
C ASN A 108 14.16 8.02 1.47
N SER A 109 14.16 7.97 0.13
CA SER A 109 14.50 9.17 -0.63
C SER A 109 13.53 10.30 -0.28
N ARG A 110 14.12 11.48 -0.17
CA ARG A 110 13.48 12.73 0.22
C ARG A 110 13.33 13.56 -1.03
N VAL A 111 12.14 13.53 -1.64
CA VAL A 111 11.93 14.11 -2.97
C VAL A 111 10.61 14.89 -3.02
N ASN A 112 10.63 16.03 -3.71
CA ASN A 112 9.45 16.88 -3.94
C ASN A 112 8.75 16.62 -5.28
N GLU A 113 9.19 15.57 -5.99
CA GLU A 113 8.64 15.18 -7.28
C GLU A 113 7.19 14.74 -7.16
N ASN A 114 6.49 14.88 -8.28
CA ASN A 114 5.09 14.50 -8.43
C ASN A 114 4.98 13.29 -9.38
N PRO A 115 5.27 12.07 -8.90
CA PRO A 115 5.12 10.84 -9.67
C PRO A 115 3.66 10.57 -10.10
N MET A 116 3.50 9.59 -10.97
CA MET A 116 2.18 9.12 -11.40
C MET A 116 1.49 8.41 -10.23
N LEU A 117 0.26 8.81 -9.91
CA LEU A 117 -0.58 8.14 -8.92
C LEU A 117 -1.10 6.80 -9.48
N CYS A 118 -1.12 5.77 -8.64
CA CYS A 118 -1.88 4.56 -8.92
C CYS A 118 -3.37 4.81 -8.66
N SER A 119 -4.23 4.05 -9.34
CA SER A 119 -5.68 4.18 -9.18
C SER A 119 -6.13 3.47 -7.93
N SER A 120 -7.00 4.10 -7.13
CA SER A 120 -7.71 3.42 -6.04
C SER A 120 -8.87 2.62 -6.62
N VAL A 121 -9.01 1.37 -6.19
CA VAL A 121 -10.10 0.46 -6.56
C VAL A 121 -10.78 0.03 -5.26
N ASP A 122 -12.06 0.38 -5.15
CA ASP A 122 -12.95 -0.02 -4.05
C ASP A 122 -13.67 -1.34 -4.38
#